data_AF-A0A4R5IXW9-F1
#
_entry.id   AF-A0A4R5IXW9-F1
#
_cell.length_a   1.000
_cell.length_b   1.000
_cell.length_c   1.000
_cell.angle_alpha   90.00
_cell.angle_beta   90.00
_cell.angle_gamma   90.00
#
_symmetry.space_group_name_H-M   'P 1'
#
loop_
_entity.id
_entity.type
_entity.pdbx_description
1 polymer ?
#
loop_
_entity_poly.entity_id
_entity_poly.type
_entity_poly.pdbx_seq_one_letter_code
_entity_poly.pdbx_strand_id
1 'polypeptide(L)'
;MPALADVPLKFALVLTEGKTVAEVVRQLEDGLRGTELEPEWLNAANFPNDDNEAMFGPKTSRLWPVVGARERFAVSMHRGQSEGWIVCVDRIGCAGEAPRMVATVQKLITAKTLSQRHGWQLVLAITRMLDVA
;
A
#
# COMPACT_ATOMS: atom_id res chain seq x y z
N MET A 1 -3.50 23.82 2.84
CA MET A 1 -3.67 22.67 1.93
C MET A 1 -3.96 23.24 0.56
N PRO A 2 -3.03 23.21 -0.41
CA PRO A 2 -3.36 23.63 -1.76
C PRO A 2 -4.31 22.58 -2.36
N ALA A 3 -5.31 23.03 -3.11
CA ALA A 3 -6.23 22.16 -3.83
C ALA A 3 -5.42 21.29 -4.80
N LEU A 4 -5.33 19.98 -4.50
CA LEU A 4 -4.85 18.97 -5.42
C LEU A 4 -5.89 18.93 -6.55
N ALA A 5 -5.66 19.72 -7.59
CA ALA A 5 -6.47 19.69 -8.79
C ALA A 5 -6.66 18.23 -9.23
N ASP A 6 -7.93 17.85 -9.43
CA ASP A 6 -8.37 16.57 -9.97
C ASP A 6 -7.81 16.38 -11.38
N VAL A 7 -6.52 16.05 -11.47
CA VAL A 7 -6.01 15.40 -12.67
C VAL A 7 -6.71 14.03 -12.70
N PRO A 8 -7.54 13.73 -13.71
CA PRO A 8 -8.12 12.42 -13.86
C PRO A 8 -7.01 11.47 -14.28
N LEU A 9 -6.27 10.97 -13.29
CA LEU A 9 -5.34 9.88 -13.45
C LEU A 9 -6.18 8.62 -13.67
N LYS A 10 -6.32 8.24 -14.95
CA LYS A 10 -7.06 7.07 -15.37
C LYS A 10 -6.17 5.84 -15.24
N PHE A 11 -5.94 5.41 -14.00
CA PHE A 11 -5.28 4.14 -13.75
C PHE A 11 -6.25 2.97 -13.91
N ALA A 12 -5.74 1.83 -14.39
CA ALA A 12 -6.48 0.59 -14.34
C ALA A 12 -6.64 0.13 -12.88
N LEU A 13 -7.79 -0.47 -12.56
CA LEU A 13 -7.99 -1.12 -11.27
C LEU A 13 -7.06 -2.33 -11.14
N VAL A 14 -6.49 -2.47 -9.95
CA VAL A 14 -5.63 -3.60 -9.60
C VAL A 14 -6.50 -4.76 -9.12
N LEU A 15 -6.29 -5.93 -9.73
CA LEU A 15 -6.99 -7.14 -9.33
C LEU A 15 -6.29 -7.72 -8.09
N THR A 16 -7.04 -7.90 -7.02
CA THR A 16 -6.52 -8.41 -5.73
C THR A 16 -7.02 -9.82 -5.41
N GLU A 17 -8.20 -10.20 -5.90
CA GLU A 17 -8.79 -11.51 -5.62
C GLU A 17 -7.96 -12.65 -6.23
N GLY A 18 -7.61 -13.63 -5.39
CA GLY A 18 -6.78 -14.77 -5.78
C GLY A 18 -5.34 -14.42 -6.18
N LYS A 19 -4.93 -13.15 -6.02
CA LYS A 19 -3.57 -12.70 -6.33
C LYS A 19 -2.67 -12.78 -5.13
N THR A 20 -1.39 -13.00 -5.38
CA THR A 20 -0.33 -12.86 -4.38
C THR A 20 0.02 -11.41 -4.13
N VAL A 21 0.67 -11.11 -3.00
CA VAL A 21 1.22 -9.78 -2.72
C VAL A 21 2.16 -9.33 -3.83
N ALA A 22 3.02 -10.23 -4.35
CA ALA A 22 3.90 -9.94 -5.48
C ALA A 22 3.15 -9.54 -6.75
N GLU A 23 2.05 -10.24 -7.08
CA GLU A 23 1.26 -9.92 -8.27
C GLU A 23 0.53 -8.58 -8.15
N VAL A 24 0.08 -8.22 -6.95
CA VAL A 24 -0.55 -6.91 -6.70
C VAL A 24 0.48 -5.78 -6.80
N VAL A 25 1.67 -5.97 -6.21
CA VAL A 25 2.81 -5.05 -6.34
C VAL A 25 3.16 -4.83 -7.80
N ARG A 26 3.31 -5.91 -8.59
CA ARG A 26 3.62 -5.82 -10.02
C ARG A 26 2.56 -5.05 -10.82
N GLN A 27 1.28 -5.27 -10.54
CA GLN A 27 0.20 -4.53 -11.20
C GLN A 27 0.26 -3.03 -10.89
N LEU A 28 0.60 -2.65 -9.66
CA LEU A 28 0.80 -1.25 -9.28
C LEU A 28 2.02 -0.65 -9.99
N GLU A 29 3.15 -1.37 -10.00
CA GLU A 29 4.35 -0.93 -10.72
C GLU A 29 4.06 -0.73 -12.20
N ASP A 30 3.43 -1.70 -12.87
CA ASP A 30 3.11 -1.63 -14.29
C ASP A 30 2.15 -0.48 -14.61
N GLY A 31 1.19 -0.20 -13.71
CA GLY A 31 0.26 0.93 -13.87
C GLY A 31 0.92 2.30 -13.65
N LEU A 32 1.97 2.38 -12.84
CA LEU A 32 2.69 3.63 -12.52
C LEU A 32 3.89 3.88 -13.43
N ARG A 33 4.46 2.84 -14.04
CA ARG A 33 5.66 2.88 -14.85
C ARG A 33 5.52 3.85 -16.03
N GLY A 34 6.51 4.71 -16.22
CA GLY A 34 6.55 5.71 -17.28
C GLY A 34 5.61 6.90 -17.07
N THR A 35 4.92 6.97 -15.92
CA THR A 35 4.11 8.13 -15.54
C THR A 35 4.91 9.08 -14.65
N GLU A 36 4.44 10.32 -14.48
CA GLU A 36 5.00 11.27 -13.50
C GLU A 36 4.85 10.80 -12.05
N LEU A 37 4.07 9.74 -11.80
CA LEU A 37 3.86 9.17 -10.48
C LEU A 37 4.72 7.93 -10.20
N GLU A 38 5.56 7.49 -11.14
CA GLU A 38 6.50 6.39 -10.90
C GLU A 38 7.37 6.71 -9.67
N PRO A 39 7.34 5.87 -8.61
CA PRO A 39 8.16 6.08 -7.42
C PRO A 39 9.62 5.65 -7.67
N GLU A 40 10.52 6.07 -6.78
CA GLU A 40 11.92 5.61 -6.80
C GLU A 40 12.02 4.08 -6.67
N TRP A 41 11.10 3.52 -5.88
CA TRP A 41 10.85 2.09 -5.78
C TRP A 41 9.46 1.86 -5.19
N LEU A 42 8.87 0.71 -5.53
CA LEU A 42 7.63 0.19 -4.95
C LEU A 42 7.84 -1.31 -4.72
N ASN A 43 7.54 -1.80 -3.52
CA ASN A 43 7.82 -3.19 -3.14
C ASN A 43 6.77 -3.71 -2.17
N ALA A 44 6.70 -5.04 -2.04
CA ALA A 44 6.07 -5.65 -0.89
C ALA A 44 6.80 -5.23 0.40
N ALA A 45 6.06 -5.05 1.49
CA ALA A 45 6.65 -4.69 2.79
C ALA A 45 7.69 -5.73 3.26
N ASN A 46 7.42 -7.02 3.02
CA ASN A 46 8.34 -8.12 3.25
C ASN A 46 9.01 -8.61 1.94
N PHE A 47 9.61 -7.67 1.18
CA PHE A 47 10.37 -7.99 -0.04
C PHE A 47 11.46 -9.09 0.17
N PRO A 48 12.20 -9.12 1.29
CA PRO A 48 13.18 -10.18 1.56
C PRO A 48 12.57 -11.58 1.79
N ASN A 49 11.23 -11.68 1.95
CA ASN A 49 10.54 -12.91 2.35
C ASN A 49 11.00 -13.49 3.69
N ASP A 50 11.25 -12.62 4.66
CA ASP A 50 11.58 -13.00 6.04
C ASP A 50 10.44 -13.83 6.66
N ASP A 51 10.80 -14.84 7.45
CA ASP A 51 9.83 -15.71 8.14
C ASP A 51 9.04 -14.97 9.23
N ASN A 52 9.56 -13.87 9.76
CA ASN A 52 8.89 -13.03 10.74
C ASN A 52 7.82 -12.13 10.08
N GLU A 53 6.77 -12.75 9.54
CA GLU A 53 5.66 -12.07 8.86
C GLU A 53 4.90 -11.12 9.79
N ALA A 54 4.99 -11.30 11.10
CA ALA A 54 4.40 -10.39 12.09
C ALA A 54 5.11 -9.03 12.14
N MET A 55 6.43 -9.01 11.95
CA MET A 55 7.24 -7.79 11.95
C MET A 55 7.31 -7.13 10.58
N PHE A 56 7.48 -7.92 9.52
CA PHE A 56 7.76 -7.40 8.17
C PHE A 56 6.54 -7.39 7.24
N GLY A 57 5.42 -7.98 7.66
CA GLY A 57 4.26 -8.20 6.81
C GLY A 57 4.30 -9.55 6.08
N PRO A 58 3.24 -9.89 5.32
CA PRO A 58 3.13 -11.18 4.67
C PRO A 58 4.21 -11.37 3.62
N LYS A 59 4.70 -12.61 3.46
CA LYS A 59 5.63 -12.94 2.37
C LYS A 59 5.02 -12.61 1.01
N THR A 60 5.89 -12.31 0.05
CA THR A 60 5.47 -11.92 -1.31
C THR A 60 4.61 -12.98 -2.01
N SER A 61 4.80 -14.26 -1.67
CA SER A 61 4.03 -15.40 -2.19
C SER A 61 2.69 -15.63 -1.48
N ARG A 62 2.40 -14.92 -0.38
CA ARG A 62 1.08 -15.00 0.28
C ARG A 62 0.03 -14.38 -0.62
N LEU A 63 -1.19 -14.93 -0.54
CA LEU A 63 -2.35 -14.30 -1.14
C LEU A 63 -2.58 -12.92 -0.53
N TRP A 64 -3.01 -11.99 -1.36
CA TRP A 64 -3.50 -10.68 -0.94
C TRP A 64 -4.63 -10.89 0.06
N PRO A 65 -4.61 -10.19 1.20
CA PRO A 65 -5.57 -10.45 2.26
C PRO A 65 -7.00 -10.08 1.82
N VAL A 66 -7.94 -10.96 2.15
CA VAL A 66 -9.36 -10.62 2.07
C VAL A 66 -9.73 -9.85 3.33
N VAL A 67 -10.32 -8.67 3.16
CA VAL A 67 -10.74 -7.82 4.28
C VAL A 67 -12.16 -8.20 4.73
N GLY A 68 -12.31 -8.50 6.01
CA GLY A 68 -13.63 -8.71 6.64
C GLY A 68 -14.33 -7.40 7.00
N ALA A 69 -15.54 -7.50 7.57
CA ALA A 69 -16.38 -6.34 7.88
C ALA A 69 -15.78 -5.33 8.90
N ARG A 70 -14.75 -5.71 9.65
CA ARG A 70 -14.04 -4.85 10.62
C ARG A 70 -12.62 -4.51 10.19
N GLU A 71 -12.30 -4.80 8.94
CA GLU A 71 -10.97 -4.61 8.39
C GLU A 71 -11.07 -3.69 7.18
N ARG A 72 -9.98 -2.97 6.91
CA ARG A 72 -9.88 -2.08 5.77
C ARG A 72 -8.44 -1.98 5.31
N PHE A 73 -8.25 -1.57 4.07
CA PHE A 73 -6.98 -1.05 3.63
C PHE A 73 -6.87 0.42 3.98
N ALA A 74 -5.64 0.88 4.22
CA ALA A 74 -5.33 2.28 4.36
C ALA A 74 -4.05 2.58 3.57
N VAL A 75 -4.07 3.69 2.83
CA VAL A 75 -2.89 4.22 2.17
C VAL A 75 -2.42 5.42 2.96
N SER A 76 -1.19 5.35 3.48
CA SER A 76 -0.63 6.39 4.34
C SER A 76 0.71 6.87 3.80
N MET A 77 1.14 8.06 4.23
CA MET A 77 2.47 8.58 3.92
C MET A 77 3.15 9.08 5.19
N HIS A 78 4.43 8.79 5.32
CA HIS A 78 5.26 9.31 6.40
C HIS A 78 6.65 9.70 5.90
N ARG A 79 7.38 10.47 6.70
CA ARG A 79 8.76 10.83 6.40
C ARG A 79 9.66 9.60 6.60
N GLY A 80 10.43 9.22 5.59
CA GLY A 80 11.39 8.12 5.69
C GLY A 80 12.58 8.46 6.60
N GLN A 81 13.31 7.42 7.03
CA GLN A 81 14.54 7.55 7.84
C GLN A 81 15.71 8.20 7.08
N SER A 82 15.70 8.12 5.75
CA SER A 82 16.63 8.82 4.84
C SER A 82 15.88 9.89 4.04
N GLU A 83 16.55 10.62 3.15
CA GLU A 83 15.88 11.54 2.21
C GLU A 83 14.67 10.89 1.52
N GLY A 84 13.54 11.61 1.46
CA GLY A 84 12.30 11.18 0.80
C GLY A 84 11.12 10.85 1.73
N TRP A 85 10.04 10.37 1.12
CA TRP A 85 8.76 10.06 1.75
C TRP A 85 8.40 8.61 1.45
N ILE A 86 7.82 7.93 2.44
CA ILE A 86 7.40 6.54 2.31
C ILE A 86 5.88 6.50 2.26
N VAL A 87 5.35 5.95 1.18
CA VAL A 87 3.94 5.61 1.03
C VAL A 87 3.76 4.14 1.42
N CYS A 88 2.77 3.86 2.26
CA CYS A 88 2.46 2.51 2.71
C CYS A 88 1.02 2.14 2.37
N VAL A 89 0.82 0.89 1.97
CA VAL A 89 -0.50 0.25 2.00
C VAL A 89 -0.50 -0.72 3.18
N ASP A 90 -1.40 -0.48 4.12
CA ASP A 90 -1.54 -1.26 5.34
C ASP A 90 -2.94 -1.89 5.40
N ARG A 91 -3.04 -3.14 5.85
CA ARG A 91 -4.31 -3.72 6.33
C ARG A 91 -4.48 -3.35 7.79
N ILE A 92 -5.58 -2.68 8.10
CA ILE A 92 -5.99 -2.34 9.45
C ILE A 92 -7.15 -3.24 9.85
N GLY A 93 -7.11 -3.79 11.05
CA GLY A 93 -8.15 -4.66 11.57
C GLY A 93 -8.14 -4.75 13.08
N CYS A 94 -8.81 -5.77 13.60
CA CYS A 94 -8.82 -6.10 15.01
C CYS A 94 -8.56 -7.59 15.20
N ALA A 95 -7.77 -7.94 16.22
CA ALA A 95 -7.55 -9.33 16.64
C ALA A 95 -8.11 -9.58 18.04
N GLY A 96 -8.54 -10.82 18.28
CA GLY A 96 -9.12 -11.26 19.54
C GLY A 96 -10.60 -10.94 19.71
N GLU A 97 -11.15 -11.30 20.87
CA GLU A 97 -12.55 -11.12 21.23
C GLU A 97 -12.72 -10.05 22.31
N ALA A 98 -13.91 -9.47 22.42
CA ALA A 98 -14.23 -8.55 23.51
C ALA A 98 -14.15 -9.26 24.87
N PRO A 99 -13.59 -8.62 25.93
CA PRO A 99 -13.14 -7.23 26.00
C PRO A 99 -11.66 -7.02 25.62
N ARG A 100 -10.93 -8.05 25.18
CA ARG A 100 -9.48 -8.02 24.92
C ARG A 100 -9.12 -7.75 23.46
N MET A 101 -10.05 -7.19 22.69
CA MET A 101 -9.85 -6.88 21.29
C MET A 101 -8.75 -5.82 21.13
N VAL A 102 -7.79 -6.07 20.24
CA VAL A 102 -6.69 -5.14 19.95
C VAL A 102 -6.71 -4.74 18.49
N ALA A 103 -6.41 -3.48 18.19
CA ALA A 103 -6.21 -3.02 16.83
C ALA A 103 -4.92 -3.61 16.26
N THR A 104 -4.95 -4.01 14.99
CA THR A 104 -3.81 -4.57 14.28
C THR A 104 -3.53 -3.79 13.01
N VAL A 105 -2.26 -3.64 12.68
CA VAL A 105 -1.79 -3.05 11.42
C VAL A 105 -0.78 -4.00 10.80
N GLN A 106 -1.02 -4.41 9.56
CA GLN A 106 -0.13 -5.26 8.78
C GLN A 106 0.30 -4.52 7.52
N LYS A 107 1.60 -4.27 7.38
CA LYS A 107 2.17 -3.61 6.19
C LYS A 107 2.13 -4.57 5.01
N LEU A 108 1.65 -4.11 3.85
CA LEU A 108 1.57 -4.91 2.63
C LEU A 108 2.51 -4.40 1.55
N ILE A 109 2.50 -3.08 1.33
CA ILE A 109 3.27 -2.42 0.26
C ILE A 109 3.96 -1.20 0.83
N THR A 110 5.17 -0.95 0.36
CA THR A 110 5.93 0.27 0.62
C THR A 110 6.44 0.85 -0.69
N ALA A 111 6.41 2.17 -0.81
CA ALA A 111 6.98 2.89 -1.94
C ALA A 111 7.71 4.14 -1.47
N LYS A 112 8.71 4.60 -2.22
CA LYS A 112 9.47 5.81 -1.91
C LYS A 112 9.32 6.88 -2.98
N THR A 113 9.14 8.11 -2.54
CA THR A 113 9.20 9.30 -3.38
C THR A 113 10.19 10.31 -2.82
N LEU A 114 10.72 11.20 -3.66
CA LEU A 114 11.71 12.21 -3.23
C LEU A 114 11.08 13.52 -2.74
N SER A 115 9.78 13.73 -3.00
CA SER A 115 9.08 14.93 -2.56
C SER A 115 7.73 14.61 -1.92
N GLN A 116 7.30 15.46 -0.98
CA GLN A 116 6.03 15.30 -0.27
C GLN A 116 4.84 15.36 -1.22
N ARG A 117 4.91 16.25 -2.22
CA ARG A 117 3.85 16.44 -3.21
C ARG A 117 3.65 15.18 -4.05
N HIS A 118 4.75 14.61 -4.57
CA HIS A 118 4.72 13.35 -5.31
C HIS A 118 4.19 12.21 -4.43
N GLY A 119 4.63 12.13 -3.17
CA GLY A 119 4.12 11.14 -2.22
C GLY A 119 2.59 11.23 -2.01
N TRP A 120 2.02 12.43 -1.85
CA TRP A 120 0.56 12.58 -1.75
C TRP A 120 -0.18 12.23 -3.04
N GLN A 121 0.36 12.58 -4.20
CA GLN A 121 -0.23 12.18 -5.48
C GLN A 121 -0.20 10.65 -5.65
N LEU A 122 0.89 10.01 -5.22
CA LEU A 122 1.02 8.56 -5.24
C LEU A 122 0.03 7.89 -4.26
N VAL A 123 -0.19 8.46 -3.07
CA VAL A 123 -1.25 7.99 -2.15
C VAL A 123 -2.60 7.96 -2.87
N LEU A 124 -2.99 9.08 -3.50
CA LEU A 124 -4.27 9.16 -4.22
C LEU A 124 -4.36 8.17 -5.38
N ALA A 125 -3.27 8.00 -6.14
CA ALA A 125 -3.20 7.03 -7.22
C ALA A 125 -3.41 5.60 -6.72
N ILE A 126 -2.64 5.17 -5.70
CA ILE A 126 -2.74 3.83 -5.12
C ILE A 126 -4.12 3.59 -4.50
N THR A 127 -4.68 4.57 -3.79
CA THR A 127 -6.06 4.50 -3.25
C THR A 127 -7.07 4.23 -4.36
N ARG A 128 -6.99 4.94 -5.49
CA ARG A 128 -7.88 4.74 -6.64
C ARG A 128 -7.64 3.39 -7.34
N MET A 129 -6.36 3.00 -7.51
CA MET A 129 -5.99 1.74 -8.17
C MET A 129 -6.45 0.50 -7.39
N LEU A 130 -6.36 0.55 -6.06
CA LEU A 130 -6.79 -0.54 -5.17
C LEU A 130 -8.27 -0.46 -4.76
N ASP A 131 -9.01 0.54 -5.24
CA ASP A 131 -10.41 0.80 -4.84
C ASP A 131 -10.59 0.86 -3.31
N VAL A 132 -9.69 1.59 -2.64
CA VAL A 132 -9.73 1.77 -1.18
C VAL A 132 -10.67 2.93 -0.86
N ALA A 133 -11.82 2.62 -0.27
CA ALA A 133 -12.83 3.59 0.19
C ALA A 133 -12.43 4.32 1.48
#